data_AF-Q5K6T9-F1
#
_entry.id   AF-Q5K6T9-F1
#
_cell.length_a   1.000
_cell.length_b   1.000
_cell.length_c   1.000
_cell.angle_alpha   90.00
_cell.angle_beta   90.00
_cell.angle_gamma   90.00
#
_symmetry.space_group_name_H-M   'P 1'
#
loop_
_entity.id
_entity.type
_entity.pdbx_description
1 polymer ?
#
loop_
_entity_poly.entity_id
_entity_poly.type
_entity_poly.pdbx_seq_one_letter_code
_entity_poly.pdbx_strand_id
1 'polypeptide(L)'
;MRVTLPNPLGEPIALDSADLPSMAAIPSIALFTRPSSLIGISRRPHFKIILLIIGFVFLFTWHPSPPFPPSYDEEWAWEKSAVDEIGATGRMVLFDIPKGTGFNHQLQRVLLQHHIAVLGNRSLAFEPYYEDQTFLPFNPRRWPWRSAKIPLSAFISTVVSGFETLYGSPHAVPSWYYRRQCSSSKEKIYTIRSESNPDGDMDLQDDGQARIHQLQLILAGNDEKCIRIIGEPFNNDFFNSKAPLDLYDSFVQSPAMKHFSFSSRVLSILNDHMSTLAPQHNPYSLATAVNVKSESEIKSTMWKHVLALHVRRGEDWEKVCEGKGETIAPFVSFNKLPLLPGNENIPPPSDMVPASRMGLYRAKCLPDTLDIIARARRMRKNHPLLKSVYILTDANDEWTAKLRMWLESEGWNHVWIGREDVWGGWNEREVGVAVDMEIARRAGVFVGNGFSMTSSNIVLLRSRDGIHPDFTQFW
;
A
#
# COMPACT_ATOMS: atom_id res chain seq x y z
N MET A 1 6.92 41.88 -4.96
CA MET A 1 6.58 41.67 -3.53
C MET A 1 6.98 40.25 -3.20
N ARG A 2 8.03 40.10 -2.39
CA ARG A 2 8.50 38.79 -1.93
C ARG A 2 7.69 38.40 -0.71
N VAL A 3 6.89 37.35 -0.83
CA VAL A 3 6.10 36.81 0.29
C VAL A 3 6.77 35.53 0.73
N THR A 4 7.30 35.53 1.95
CA THR A 4 7.93 34.35 2.55
C THR A 4 6.91 33.71 3.47
N LEU A 5 6.48 32.49 3.12
CA LEU A 5 5.53 31.73 3.92
C LEU A 5 6.32 30.84 4.89
N PRO A 6 5.99 30.86 6.20
CA PRO A 6 6.55 29.91 7.14
C PRO A 6 6.11 28.50 6.72
N ASN A 7 7.09 27.60 6.59
CA ASN A 7 6.87 26.20 6.27
C ASN A 7 7.13 25.39 7.54
N PRO A 8 6.10 24.84 8.21
CA PRO A 8 6.31 24.06 9.44
C PRO A 8 6.93 22.68 9.20
N LEU A 9 7.10 22.27 7.93
CA LEU A 9 7.61 20.95 7.52
C LEU A 9 8.90 21.04 6.67
N GLY A 10 9.60 22.19 6.67
CA GLY A 10 10.83 22.41 5.89
C GLY A 10 11.27 23.87 5.80
N GLU A 11 12.18 24.21 4.88
CA GLU A 11 12.65 25.61 4.72
C GLU A 11 11.53 26.56 4.23
N PRO A 12 11.54 27.84 4.65
CA PRO A 12 10.51 28.82 4.27
C PRO A 12 10.42 28.98 2.76
N ILE A 13 9.20 28.91 2.22
CA ILE A 13 8.98 29.07 0.78
C ILE A 13 8.87 30.56 0.49
N ALA A 14 9.80 31.09 -0.31
CA ALA A 14 9.76 32.46 -0.78
C ALA A 14 9.17 32.51 -2.20
N LEU A 15 8.04 33.21 -2.35
CA LEU A 15 7.45 33.50 -3.65
C LEU A 15 7.79 34.95 -4.01
N ASP A 16 8.51 35.15 -5.11
CA ASP A 16 8.70 36.49 -5.67
C ASP A 16 7.64 36.75 -6.75
N SER A 17 6.90 37.84 -6.61
CA SER A 17 5.92 38.25 -7.60
C SER A 17 6.54 38.63 -8.95
N ALA A 18 7.88 38.77 -9.03
CA ALA A 18 8.60 39.00 -10.28
C ALA A 18 8.65 37.77 -11.19
N ASP A 19 8.50 36.56 -10.63
CA ASP A 19 8.61 35.29 -11.37
C ASP A 19 7.24 34.73 -11.80
N LEU A 20 6.16 35.45 -11.53
CA LEU A 20 4.81 35.06 -11.97
C LEU A 20 4.61 35.47 -13.43
N PRO A 21 4.29 34.54 -14.35
CA PRO A 21 3.97 34.89 -15.74
C PRO A 21 2.78 35.84 -15.77
N SER A 22 2.87 36.90 -16.58
CA SER A 22 1.80 37.89 -16.72
C SER A 22 0.52 37.19 -17.15
N MET A 23 -0.49 37.17 -16.27
CA MET A 23 -1.79 36.60 -16.61
C MET A 23 -2.42 37.41 -17.74
N ALA A 24 -2.50 36.80 -18.92
CA ALA A 24 -3.27 37.31 -20.04
C ALA A 24 -4.75 37.42 -19.65
N ALA A 25 -5.38 38.50 -20.13
CA ALA A 25 -6.73 38.91 -19.80
C ALA A 25 -7.78 37.80 -20.03
N ILE A 26 -8.58 37.53 -19.00
CA ILE A 26 -9.78 36.70 -19.08
C ILE A 26 -10.88 37.51 -19.80
N PRO A 27 -11.60 36.97 -20.80
CA PRO A 27 -12.67 37.69 -21.48
C PRO A 27 -13.90 37.86 -20.59
N SER A 28 -14.46 39.07 -20.65
CA SER A 28 -15.64 39.52 -19.91
C SER A 28 -16.91 38.78 -20.34
N ILE A 29 -17.54 38.03 -19.43
CA ILE A 29 -18.91 37.54 -19.61
C ILE A 29 -19.87 38.69 -19.25
N ALA A 30 -20.59 39.19 -20.25
CA ALA A 30 -21.65 40.16 -20.10
C ALA A 30 -22.94 39.48 -19.64
N LEU A 31 -23.40 39.80 -18.43
CA LEU A 31 -24.76 39.51 -17.96
C LEU A 31 -25.44 40.82 -17.56
N PHE A 32 -26.63 41.00 -18.11
CA PHE A 32 -27.46 42.20 -18.02
C PHE A 32 -27.88 42.53 -16.57
N THR A 33 -27.53 43.76 -16.17
CA THR A 33 -28.26 44.79 -15.39
C THR A 33 -29.59 44.37 -14.70
N ARG A 34 -29.84 44.66 -13.42
CA ARG A 34 -30.00 45.98 -12.77
C ARG A 34 -30.08 45.85 -11.22
N PRO A 35 -30.06 46.97 -10.45
CA PRO A 35 -29.37 47.04 -9.17
C PRO A 35 -30.31 47.13 -7.95
N SER A 36 -29.80 46.69 -6.80
CA SER A 36 -30.16 47.30 -5.52
C SER A 36 -28.93 47.37 -4.63
N SER A 37 -28.73 48.57 -4.11
CA SER A 37 -27.70 49.02 -3.19
C SER A 37 -27.44 48.02 -2.06
N LEU A 38 -26.17 47.62 -1.89
CA LEU A 38 -25.45 47.57 -0.62
C LEU A 38 -24.02 47.02 -0.86
N ILE A 39 -23.03 47.70 -0.24
CA ILE A 39 -21.65 47.24 0.03
C ILE A 39 -20.61 47.48 -1.08
N GLY A 40 -20.18 48.74 -1.17
CA GLY A 40 -18.95 49.17 -1.85
C GLY A 40 -17.68 48.91 -1.02
N ILE A 41 -17.40 47.65 -0.64
CA ILE A 41 -16.14 47.26 0.03
C ILE A 41 -15.36 46.18 -0.76
N SER A 42 -15.99 45.52 -1.74
CA SER A 42 -15.41 44.34 -2.43
C SER A 42 -14.44 44.64 -3.60
N ARG A 43 -14.14 45.92 -3.91
CA ARG A 43 -13.38 46.28 -5.14
C ARG A 43 -11.90 46.58 -4.98
N ARG A 44 -11.33 46.54 -3.77
CA ARG A 44 -9.87 46.73 -3.61
C ARG A 44 -9.16 45.36 -3.66
N PRO A 45 -8.20 45.13 -4.58
CA PRO A 45 -7.48 43.85 -4.68
C PRO A 45 -6.81 43.48 -3.35
N HIS A 46 -6.40 44.48 -2.57
CA HIS A 46 -5.85 44.31 -1.23
C HIS A 46 -6.83 43.68 -0.23
N PHE A 47 -8.14 43.93 -0.32
CA PHE A 47 -9.12 43.33 0.61
C PHE A 47 -9.30 41.83 0.34
N LYS A 48 -9.27 41.41 -0.94
CA LYS A 48 -9.26 39.99 -1.29
C LYS A 48 -7.98 39.30 -0.82
N ILE A 49 -6.83 39.94 -0.97
CA ILE A 49 -5.54 39.43 -0.47
C ILE A 49 -5.57 39.33 1.07
N ILE A 50 -6.09 40.34 1.77
CA ILE A 50 -6.21 40.32 3.23
C ILE A 50 -7.17 39.21 3.69
N LEU A 51 -8.31 39.03 3.05
CA LEU A 51 -9.21 37.91 3.35
C LEU A 51 -8.57 36.54 3.06
N LEU A 52 -7.76 36.44 2.00
CA LEU A 52 -7.03 35.22 1.68
C LEU A 52 -5.94 34.94 2.72
N ILE A 53 -5.19 35.97 3.16
CA ILE A 53 -4.21 35.88 4.24
C ILE A 53 -4.90 35.54 5.57
N ILE A 54 -6.01 36.18 5.92
CA ILE A 54 -6.78 35.87 7.14
C ILE A 54 -7.34 34.45 7.07
N GLY A 55 -7.84 34.02 5.91
CA GLY A 55 -8.29 32.65 5.69
C GLY A 55 -7.15 31.64 5.82
N PHE A 56 -5.97 31.95 5.30
CA PHE A 56 -4.76 31.14 5.46
C PHE A 56 -4.34 31.09 6.94
N VAL A 57 -4.18 32.25 7.59
CA VAL A 57 -3.82 32.33 9.01
C VAL A 57 -4.82 31.55 9.85
N PHE A 58 -6.13 31.72 9.62
CA PHE A 58 -7.17 31.00 10.34
C PHE A 58 -7.11 29.50 10.12
N LEU A 59 -6.85 29.04 8.89
CA LEU A 59 -6.69 27.62 8.54
C LEU A 59 -5.41 27.01 9.14
N PHE A 60 -4.37 27.82 9.35
CA PHE A 60 -3.12 27.40 10.01
C PHE A 60 -3.15 27.56 11.53
N THR A 61 -3.97 28.46 12.11
CA THR A 61 -4.10 28.65 13.56
C THR A 61 -5.22 27.80 14.16
N TRP A 62 -6.24 27.47 13.37
CA TRP A 62 -7.25 26.51 13.76
C TRP A 62 -6.74 25.11 13.41
N HIS A 63 -6.14 24.46 14.40
CA HIS A 63 -5.85 23.03 14.37
C HIS A 63 -6.98 22.29 15.10
N PRO A 64 -8.17 22.04 14.51
CA PRO A 64 -9.05 21.04 15.09
C PRO A 64 -8.25 19.75 15.12
N SER A 65 -8.24 19.00 16.21
CA SER A 65 -7.46 17.76 16.31
C SER A 65 -8.17 16.62 15.55
N PRO A 66 -7.56 15.99 14.53
CA PRO A 66 -6.81 16.59 13.42
C PRO A 66 -7.52 16.38 12.07
N PRO A 67 -7.47 17.35 11.13
CA PRO A 67 -7.67 17.10 9.71
C PRO A 67 -6.37 17.12 8.89
N PHE A 68 -5.22 17.42 9.50
CA PHE A 68 -3.92 17.36 8.84
C PHE A 68 -3.31 15.97 9.01
N PRO A 69 -2.71 15.41 7.97
CA PRO A 69 -2.08 14.10 8.06
C PRO A 69 -0.79 14.13 8.89
N PRO A 70 -0.28 12.97 9.35
CA PRO A 70 1.00 12.88 10.04
C PRO A 70 2.16 13.44 9.19
N SER A 71 3.15 14.06 9.83
CA SER A 71 4.35 14.54 9.13
C SER A 71 5.30 13.43 8.71
N TYR A 72 5.32 12.33 9.46
CA TYR A 72 6.25 11.21 9.33
C TYR A 72 7.74 11.62 9.46
N ASP A 73 8.02 12.67 10.23
CA ASP A 73 9.39 13.20 10.37
C ASP A 73 10.37 12.16 10.92
N GLU A 74 9.92 11.30 11.84
CA GLU A 74 10.73 10.21 12.42
C GLU A 74 11.10 9.17 11.35
N GLU A 75 10.14 8.77 10.52
CA GLU A 75 10.35 7.82 9.45
C GLU A 75 11.26 8.37 8.34
N TRP A 76 11.07 9.64 7.97
CA TRP A 76 11.98 10.32 7.05
C TRP A 76 13.40 10.42 7.62
N ALA A 77 13.53 10.66 8.92
CA ALA A 77 14.82 10.67 9.59
C ALA A 77 15.47 9.29 9.63
N TRP A 78 14.70 8.20 9.78
CA TRP A 78 15.21 6.83 9.69
C TRP A 78 15.71 6.51 8.28
N GLU A 79 14.94 6.81 7.23
CA GLU A 79 15.39 6.60 5.84
C GLU A 79 16.67 7.38 5.52
N LYS A 80 16.81 8.58 6.09
CA LYS A 80 18.04 9.38 5.95
C LYS A 80 19.21 8.79 6.73
N SER A 81 19.00 8.42 7.99
CA SER A 81 20.06 7.88 8.86
C SER A 81 20.59 6.54 8.32
N ALA A 82 19.70 5.70 7.78
CA ALA A 82 20.09 4.45 7.15
C ALA A 82 21.14 4.68 6.05
N VAL A 83 21.00 5.73 5.23
CA VAL A 83 21.99 6.10 4.22
C VAL A 83 23.32 6.59 4.82
N ASP A 84 23.25 7.42 5.85
CA ASP A 84 24.43 8.03 6.47
C ASP A 84 25.32 6.97 7.15
N GLU A 85 24.74 5.91 7.71
CA GLU A 85 25.47 4.78 8.32
C GLU A 85 26.23 3.91 7.29
N ILE A 86 25.71 3.79 6.06
CA ILE A 86 26.27 2.92 5.01
C ILE A 86 27.48 3.57 4.31
N GLY A 87 27.50 4.90 4.22
CA GLY A 87 28.47 5.64 3.42
C GLY A 87 28.21 5.54 1.91
N ALA A 88 29.27 5.64 1.09
CA ALA A 88 29.14 5.65 -0.37
C ALA A 88 28.65 4.30 -0.91
N THR A 89 27.35 4.20 -1.19
CA THR A 89 26.76 2.99 -1.77
C THR A 89 27.33 2.63 -3.15
N GLY A 90 27.34 1.32 -3.42
CA GLY A 90 27.81 0.71 -4.67
C GLY A 90 26.85 0.91 -5.85
N ARG A 91 26.67 -0.14 -6.66
CA ARG A 91 25.75 -0.13 -7.80
C ARG A 91 24.30 -0.07 -7.31
N MET A 92 23.48 0.79 -7.89
CA MET A 92 22.09 1.01 -7.53
C MET A 92 21.15 0.71 -8.71
N VAL A 93 19.89 0.43 -8.40
CA VAL A 93 18.80 0.29 -9.37
C VAL A 93 17.55 1.02 -8.88
N LEU A 94 16.96 1.85 -9.72
CA LEU A 94 15.66 2.49 -9.51
C LEU A 94 14.63 1.88 -10.46
N PHE A 95 13.48 1.49 -9.94
CA PHE A 95 12.33 1.05 -10.73
C PHE A 95 11.21 2.08 -10.62
N ASP A 96 10.52 2.35 -11.72
CA ASP A 96 9.28 3.12 -11.64
C ASP A 96 8.19 2.29 -10.92
N ILE A 97 7.38 2.96 -10.10
CA ILE A 97 6.22 2.37 -9.41
C ILE A 97 4.93 3.10 -9.81
N PRO A 98 3.78 2.38 -9.89
CA PRO A 98 2.50 3.03 -10.13
C PRO A 98 2.14 3.92 -8.95
N LYS A 99 1.61 5.10 -9.25
CA LYS A 99 1.19 6.09 -8.25
C LYS A 99 -0.33 6.10 -8.16
N GLY A 100 -0.90 6.22 -6.96
CA GLY A 100 -2.35 6.29 -6.74
C GLY A 100 -3.12 4.97 -6.93
N THR A 101 -2.44 3.82 -6.94
CA THR A 101 -3.06 2.48 -7.07
C THR A 101 -3.37 1.79 -5.73
N GLY A 102 -3.05 2.43 -4.61
CA GLY A 102 -3.20 1.90 -3.26
C GLY A 102 -1.96 1.15 -2.74
N PHE A 103 -1.78 1.15 -1.43
CA PHE A 103 -0.60 0.60 -0.75
C PHE A 103 -0.28 -0.84 -1.18
N ASN A 104 -1.27 -1.73 -1.21
CA ASN A 104 -1.04 -3.15 -1.50
C ASN A 104 -0.56 -3.43 -2.93
N HIS A 105 -0.93 -2.59 -3.89
CA HIS A 105 -0.43 -2.68 -5.27
C HIS A 105 1.05 -2.26 -5.36
N GLN A 106 1.44 -1.22 -4.62
CA GLN A 106 2.82 -0.76 -4.56
C GLN A 106 3.71 -1.71 -3.74
N LEU A 107 3.21 -2.19 -2.59
CA LEU A 107 3.95 -3.10 -1.70
C LEU A 107 4.44 -4.35 -2.44
N GLN A 108 3.55 -5.04 -3.16
CA GLN A 108 3.93 -6.30 -3.83
C GLN A 108 5.02 -6.07 -4.90
N ARG A 109 4.96 -4.94 -5.61
CA ARG A 109 5.98 -4.54 -6.59
C ARG A 109 7.30 -4.24 -5.92
N VAL A 110 7.28 -3.44 -4.85
CA VAL A 110 8.50 -3.09 -4.11
C VAL A 110 9.19 -4.33 -3.55
N LEU A 111 8.46 -5.31 -3.02
CA LEU A 111 9.06 -6.54 -2.51
C LEU A 111 9.72 -7.38 -3.64
N LEU A 112 9.07 -7.50 -4.80
CA LEU A 112 9.66 -8.18 -5.97
C LEU A 112 10.86 -7.42 -6.55
N GLN A 113 10.79 -6.08 -6.60
CA GLN A 113 11.90 -5.23 -7.00
C GLN A 113 13.08 -5.36 -6.04
N HIS A 114 12.82 -5.44 -4.74
CA HIS A 114 13.85 -5.68 -3.73
C HIS A 114 14.49 -7.06 -3.91
N HIS A 115 13.68 -8.09 -4.15
CA HIS A 115 14.19 -9.42 -4.46
C HIS A 115 15.14 -9.41 -5.68
N ILE A 116 14.75 -8.76 -6.78
CA ILE A 116 15.60 -8.63 -7.97
C ILE A 116 16.87 -7.83 -7.68
N ALA A 117 16.78 -6.73 -6.92
CA ALA A 117 17.94 -5.89 -6.61
C ALA A 117 19.01 -6.70 -5.85
N VAL A 118 18.58 -7.52 -4.89
CA VAL A 118 19.45 -8.48 -4.18
C VAL A 118 20.05 -9.50 -5.15
N LEU A 119 19.24 -10.12 -6.04
CA LEU A 119 19.75 -11.07 -7.05
C LEU A 119 20.75 -10.43 -8.04
N GLY A 120 20.59 -9.14 -8.34
CA GLY A 120 21.47 -8.35 -9.19
C GLY A 120 22.70 -7.79 -8.48
N ASN A 121 22.85 -8.04 -7.17
CA ASN A 121 23.87 -7.42 -6.31
C ASN A 121 23.89 -5.88 -6.48
N ARG A 122 22.71 -5.27 -6.35
CA ARG A 122 22.47 -3.83 -6.46
C ARG A 122 21.60 -3.33 -5.32
N SER A 123 21.85 -2.09 -4.93
CA SER A 123 21.05 -1.39 -3.92
C SER A 123 19.72 -0.98 -4.56
N LEU A 124 18.61 -1.41 -3.95
CA LEU A 124 17.29 -0.94 -4.38
C LEU A 124 17.14 0.54 -4.02
N ALA A 125 16.92 1.38 -5.01
CA ALA A 125 16.46 2.75 -4.80
C ALA A 125 14.93 2.76 -4.65
N PHE A 126 14.42 2.64 -3.42
CA PHE A 126 12.98 2.55 -3.18
C PHE A 126 12.30 3.92 -3.20
N GLU A 127 11.10 3.97 -3.76
CA GLU A 127 10.26 5.16 -3.71
C GLU A 127 9.34 5.14 -2.47
N PRO A 128 8.95 6.33 -1.95
CA PRO A 128 7.91 6.39 -0.94
C PRO A 128 6.57 5.90 -1.52
N TYR A 129 5.63 5.59 -0.63
CA TYR A 129 4.26 5.32 -1.05
C TYR A 129 3.63 6.61 -1.62
N TYR A 130 3.13 6.54 -2.85
CA TYR A 130 2.40 7.66 -3.48
C TYR A 130 0.90 7.39 -3.47
N GLU A 131 0.17 8.12 -2.62
CA GLU A 131 -1.29 8.21 -2.65
C GLU A 131 -1.73 9.16 -3.77
N ASP A 132 -1.04 10.29 -3.92
CA ASP A 132 -1.36 11.35 -4.88
C ASP A 132 -0.09 11.95 -5.49
N GLN A 133 -0.21 12.52 -6.68
CA GLN A 133 0.88 13.18 -7.41
C GLN A 133 0.96 14.68 -7.14
N THR A 134 0.23 15.21 -6.15
CA THR A 134 0.31 16.64 -5.83
C THR A 134 1.70 17.07 -5.41
N PHE A 135 2.04 18.34 -5.67
CA PHE A 135 3.28 18.96 -5.16
C PHE A 135 3.25 19.16 -3.64
N LEU A 136 2.06 19.32 -3.08
CA LEU A 136 1.86 19.51 -1.64
C LEU A 136 2.03 18.18 -0.89
N PRO A 137 2.38 18.22 0.41
CA PRO A 137 2.49 17.01 1.22
C PRO A 137 1.15 16.30 1.42
N PHE A 138 0.02 16.98 1.15
CA PHE A 138 -1.33 16.43 1.22
C PHE A 138 -2.19 16.97 0.07
N ASN A 139 -3.27 16.26 -0.28
CA ASN A 139 -4.21 16.74 -1.29
C ASN A 139 -5.27 17.69 -0.66
N PRO A 140 -5.24 19.01 -0.93
CA PRO A 140 -6.17 19.96 -0.32
C PRO A 140 -7.62 19.81 -0.82
N ARG A 141 -7.84 19.08 -1.92
CA ARG A 141 -9.17 18.88 -2.55
C ARG A 141 -9.95 17.71 -1.96
N ARG A 142 -9.31 16.84 -1.20
CA ARG A 142 -9.95 15.66 -0.59
C ARG A 142 -9.99 15.85 0.92
N TRP A 143 -11.17 16.19 1.44
CA TRP A 143 -11.41 16.23 2.88
C TRP A 143 -11.93 14.87 3.36
N PRO A 144 -11.43 14.34 4.49
CA PRO A 144 -10.35 14.90 5.31
C PRO A 144 -8.96 14.70 4.67
N TRP A 145 -8.01 15.60 4.92
CA TRP A 145 -6.75 15.64 4.16
C TRP A 145 -5.85 14.46 4.46
N ARG A 146 -5.32 13.83 3.41
CA ARG A 146 -4.39 12.71 3.52
C ARG A 146 -3.06 13.04 2.90
N SER A 147 -2.01 12.42 3.42
CA SER A 147 -0.65 12.47 2.88
C SER A 147 -0.67 12.09 1.41
N ALA A 148 -0.12 12.94 0.56
CA ALA A 148 0.12 12.62 -0.84
C ALA A 148 1.26 11.61 -0.97
N LYS A 149 2.23 11.66 -0.04
CA LYS A 149 3.40 10.80 0.01
C LYS A 149 3.65 10.36 1.43
N ILE A 150 3.88 9.07 1.63
CA ILE A 150 4.20 8.50 2.94
C ILE A 150 5.54 7.77 2.80
N PRO A 151 6.53 8.01 3.69
CA PRO A 151 7.78 7.27 3.65
C PRO A 151 7.49 5.77 3.74
N LEU A 152 8.19 4.98 2.94
CA LEU A 152 7.92 3.55 2.88
C LEU A 152 8.23 2.86 4.23
N SER A 153 9.20 3.41 4.96
CA SER A 153 9.53 3.05 6.35
C SER A 153 8.39 3.25 7.35
N ALA A 154 7.35 4.03 7.03
CA ALA A 154 6.13 4.12 7.85
C ALA A 154 5.28 2.86 7.77
N PHE A 155 5.38 2.09 6.69
CA PHE A 155 4.66 0.83 6.52
C PHE A 155 5.52 -0.39 6.81
N ILE A 156 6.73 -0.44 6.26
CA ILE A 156 7.61 -1.61 6.32
C ILE A 156 9.02 -1.22 6.76
N SER A 157 9.57 -1.90 7.75
CA SER A 157 10.95 -1.66 8.19
C SER A 157 11.96 -2.35 7.28
N THR A 158 11.54 -3.33 6.47
CA THR A 158 12.39 -4.12 5.58
C THR A 158 13.36 -3.26 4.76
N VAL A 159 12.89 -2.12 4.22
CA VAL A 159 13.68 -1.23 3.35
C VAL A 159 14.71 -0.36 4.09
N VAL A 160 14.62 -0.27 5.42
CA VAL A 160 15.59 0.44 6.27
C VAL A 160 16.35 -0.50 7.20
N SER A 161 16.04 -1.80 7.17
CA SER A 161 16.55 -2.75 8.16
C SER A 161 17.99 -3.21 7.93
N GLY A 162 18.49 -3.04 6.71
CA GLY A 162 19.84 -3.42 6.33
C GLY A 162 20.13 -4.90 6.24
N PHE A 163 19.09 -5.75 6.18
CA PHE A 163 19.24 -7.20 6.07
C PHE A 163 20.07 -7.63 4.85
N GLU A 164 20.16 -6.80 3.81
CA GLU A 164 20.90 -7.06 2.57
C GLU A 164 22.37 -7.38 2.85
N THR A 165 22.96 -6.76 3.88
CA THR A 165 24.36 -7.00 4.29
C THR A 165 24.63 -8.41 4.74
N LEU A 166 23.63 -9.07 5.32
CA LEU A 166 23.72 -10.47 5.73
C LEU A 166 23.92 -11.39 4.51
N TYR A 167 23.51 -10.94 3.33
CA TYR A 167 23.63 -11.67 2.06
C TYR A 167 24.72 -11.09 1.15
N GLY A 168 25.63 -10.28 1.69
CA GLY A 168 26.69 -9.63 0.90
C GLY A 168 26.16 -8.68 -0.19
N SER A 169 24.90 -8.25 -0.08
CA SER A 169 24.25 -7.33 -1.00
C SER A 169 24.25 -5.91 -0.42
N PRO A 170 24.33 -4.88 -1.26
CA PRO A 170 24.27 -3.50 -0.79
C PRO A 170 22.87 -3.17 -0.27
N HIS A 171 22.81 -2.43 0.83
CA HIS A 171 21.58 -1.92 1.43
C HIS A 171 20.69 -1.17 0.44
N ALA A 172 19.38 -1.28 0.60
CA ALA A 172 18.44 -0.40 -0.07
C ALA A 172 18.62 1.06 0.38
N VAL A 173 18.32 1.99 -0.54
CA VAL A 173 18.40 3.44 -0.33
C VAL A 173 17.13 4.11 -0.79
N PRO A 174 16.72 5.24 -0.19
CA PRO A 174 15.60 6.00 -0.68
C PRO A 174 15.93 6.66 -2.03
N SER A 175 14.92 6.76 -2.90
CA SER A 175 15.06 7.24 -4.29
C SER A 175 15.60 8.67 -4.41
N TRP A 176 15.44 9.53 -3.39
CA TRP A 176 16.06 10.86 -3.39
C TRP A 176 17.59 10.77 -3.33
N TYR A 177 18.14 9.78 -2.63
CA TYR A 177 19.58 9.56 -2.55
C TYR A 177 20.12 9.08 -3.89
N TYR A 178 19.42 8.14 -4.52
CA TYR A 178 19.71 7.72 -5.89
C TYR A 178 19.75 8.93 -6.84
N ARG A 179 18.71 9.77 -6.85
CA ARG A 179 18.64 10.97 -7.73
C ARG A 179 19.75 11.98 -7.46
N ARG A 180 20.25 12.05 -6.22
CA ARG A 180 21.39 12.91 -5.86
C ARG A 180 22.71 12.38 -6.43
N GLN A 181 22.91 11.06 -6.42
CA GLN A 181 24.15 10.42 -6.89
C GLN A 181 24.17 10.15 -8.40
N CYS A 182 23.00 9.86 -8.97
CA CYS A 182 22.77 9.46 -10.35
C CYS A 182 22.09 10.61 -11.11
N SER A 183 22.89 11.58 -11.57
CA SER A 183 22.40 12.60 -12.50
C SER A 183 22.00 11.96 -13.82
N SER A 184 21.11 12.59 -14.61
CA SER A 184 20.58 12.02 -15.86
C SER A 184 21.65 11.60 -16.87
N SER A 185 22.85 12.20 -16.83
CA SER A 185 24.00 11.82 -17.68
C SER A 185 24.79 10.59 -17.21
N LYS A 186 24.58 10.15 -15.97
CA LYS A 186 25.25 8.99 -15.34
C LYS A 186 24.34 7.77 -15.22
N GLU A 187 23.09 7.92 -15.66
CA GLU A 187 22.06 6.91 -15.54
C GLU A 187 21.99 6.08 -16.82
N LYS A 188 22.13 4.76 -16.68
CA LYS A 188 21.79 3.83 -17.74
C LYS A 188 20.30 3.52 -17.65
N ILE A 189 19.56 4.01 -18.64
CA ILE A 189 18.12 3.82 -18.73
C ILE A 189 17.83 2.56 -19.55
N TYR A 190 16.92 1.74 -19.02
CA TYR A 190 16.24 0.70 -19.77
C TYR A 190 14.72 0.94 -19.69
N THR A 191 14.04 0.87 -20.82
CA THR A 191 12.61 1.15 -20.96
C THR A 191 11.89 -0.13 -21.32
N ILE A 192 10.91 -0.51 -20.50
CA ILE A 192 10.07 -1.68 -20.75
C ILE A 192 9.08 -1.36 -21.87
N ARG A 193 9.09 -2.21 -22.89
CA ARG A 193 8.11 -2.18 -23.97
C ARG A 193 6.72 -2.41 -23.40
N SER A 194 5.83 -1.46 -23.68
CA SER A 194 4.45 -1.45 -23.19
C SER A 194 3.59 -0.61 -24.13
N GLU A 195 2.27 -0.60 -23.94
CA GLU A 195 1.38 0.25 -24.74
C GLU A 195 1.75 1.74 -24.63
N SER A 196 2.22 2.18 -23.46
CA SER A 196 2.67 3.56 -23.23
C SER A 196 4.09 3.84 -23.74
N ASN A 197 4.89 2.79 -23.98
CA ASN A 197 6.26 2.88 -24.49
C ASN A 197 6.50 1.80 -25.56
N PRO A 198 5.92 1.94 -26.78
CA PRO A 198 6.00 0.90 -27.80
C PRO A 198 7.43 0.66 -28.30
N ASP A 199 8.27 1.71 -28.30
CA ASP A 199 9.67 1.66 -28.71
C ASP A 199 10.63 1.28 -27.56
N GLY A 200 10.10 0.72 -26.46
CA GLY A 200 10.90 0.26 -25.34
C GLY A 200 11.95 -0.78 -25.76
N ASP A 201 13.14 -0.68 -25.19
CA ASP A 201 14.31 -1.51 -25.46
C ASP A 201 14.29 -2.87 -24.73
N MET A 202 13.40 -3.05 -23.75
CA MET A 202 13.22 -4.31 -23.04
C MET A 202 11.85 -4.93 -23.29
N ASP A 203 11.84 -6.10 -23.91
CA ASP A 203 10.67 -6.94 -24.02
C ASP A 203 10.71 -8.03 -22.93
N LEU A 204 9.86 -7.90 -21.91
CA LEU A 204 9.91 -8.76 -20.73
C LEU A 204 9.19 -10.07 -21.00
N GLN A 205 9.82 -11.18 -20.62
CA GLN A 205 9.22 -12.52 -20.73
C GLN A 205 7.91 -12.63 -19.96
N ASP A 206 6.93 -13.36 -20.49
CA ASP A 206 5.64 -13.59 -19.81
C ASP A 206 5.75 -14.55 -18.62
N ASP A 207 6.63 -15.55 -18.72
CA ASP A 207 6.94 -16.49 -17.64
C ASP A 207 7.63 -15.76 -16.49
N GLY A 208 7.20 -16.05 -15.26
CA GLY A 208 7.70 -15.36 -14.07
C GLY A 208 9.19 -15.54 -13.86
N GLN A 209 9.67 -16.79 -13.91
CA GLN A 209 11.08 -17.13 -13.66
C GLN A 209 11.98 -16.58 -14.76
N ALA A 210 11.57 -16.72 -16.02
CA ALA A 210 12.29 -16.17 -17.16
C ALA A 210 12.39 -14.64 -17.09
N ARG A 211 11.33 -13.96 -16.62
CA ARG A 211 11.32 -12.50 -16.41
C ARG A 211 12.32 -12.08 -15.32
N ILE A 212 12.33 -12.75 -14.17
CA ILE A 212 13.30 -12.47 -13.09
C ILE A 212 14.72 -12.73 -13.59
N HIS A 213 14.97 -13.85 -14.27
CA HIS A 213 16.27 -14.18 -14.80
C HIS A 213 16.76 -13.14 -15.82
N GLN A 214 15.88 -12.69 -16.73
CA GLN A 214 16.19 -11.62 -17.69
C GLN A 214 16.60 -10.33 -16.97
N LEU A 215 15.82 -9.89 -15.98
CA LEU A 215 16.13 -8.70 -15.19
C LEU A 215 17.43 -8.87 -14.39
N GLN A 216 17.66 -10.05 -13.80
CA GLN A 216 18.89 -10.36 -13.08
C GLN A 216 20.12 -10.26 -13.99
N LEU A 217 20.07 -10.81 -15.22
CA LEU A 217 21.18 -10.71 -16.17
C LEU A 217 21.51 -9.26 -16.51
N ILE A 218 20.49 -8.42 -16.72
CA ILE A 218 20.67 -7.00 -17.01
C ILE A 218 21.32 -6.27 -15.84
N LEU A 219 20.89 -6.56 -14.61
CA LEU A 219 21.38 -5.86 -13.43
C LEU A 219 22.76 -6.36 -12.99
N ALA A 220 22.98 -7.68 -12.97
CA ALA A 220 24.24 -8.26 -12.53
C ALA A 220 25.35 -8.07 -13.56
N GLY A 221 25.04 -8.24 -14.85
CA GLY A 221 25.99 -8.19 -15.96
C GLY A 221 26.33 -6.79 -16.46
N ASN A 222 25.76 -5.75 -15.86
CA ASN A 222 26.05 -4.37 -16.19
C ASN A 222 26.91 -3.73 -15.08
N ASP A 223 28.01 -3.07 -15.46
CA ASP A 223 28.94 -2.39 -14.54
C ASP A 223 28.53 -0.96 -14.18
N GLU A 224 27.53 -0.40 -14.87
CA GLU A 224 27.03 0.95 -14.64
C GLU A 224 26.56 1.11 -13.20
N LYS A 225 27.02 2.19 -12.56
CA LYS A 225 26.70 2.45 -11.15
C LYS A 225 25.21 2.71 -10.96
N CYS A 226 24.56 3.37 -11.90
CA CYS A 226 23.18 3.82 -11.79
C CYS A 226 22.36 3.23 -12.93
N ILE A 227 21.43 2.33 -12.60
CA ILE A 227 20.46 1.80 -13.56
C ILE A 227 19.07 2.30 -13.19
N ARG A 228 18.31 2.73 -14.19
CA ARG A 228 16.88 2.98 -14.05
C ARG A 228 16.08 2.18 -15.05
N ILE A 229 15.06 1.51 -14.52
CA ILE A 229 14.09 0.78 -15.32
C ILE A 229 12.81 1.60 -15.37
N ILE A 230 12.52 2.13 -16.55
CA ILE A 230 11.31 2.89 -16.87
C ILE A 230 10.21 1.91 -17.27
N GLY A 231 9.02 2.12 -16.71
CA GLY A 231 7.89 1.19 -16.83
C GLY A 231 7.81 0.21 -15.65
N GLU A 232 6.73 -0.59 -15.61
CA GLU A 232 6.47 -1.52 -14.51
C GLU A 232 6.90 -2.95 -14.90
N PRO A 233 7.98 -3.51 -14.30
CA PRO A 233 8.36 -4.90 -14.55
C PRO A 233 7.28 -5.90 -14.11
N PHE A 234 6.49 -5.51 -13.11
CA PHE A 234 5.38 -6.30 -12.57
C PHE A 234 4.11 -5.47 -12.63
N ASN A 235 3.55 -5.36 -13.82
CA ASN A 235 2.31 -4.64 -14.07
C ASN A 235 1.08 -5.46 -13.61
N ASN A 236 -0.12 -4.94 -13.84
CA ASN A 236 -1.35 -5.64 -13.46
C ASN A 236 -1.56 -6.95 -14.24
N ASP A 237 -1.11 -7.02 -15.49
CA ASP A 237 -1.23 -8.24 -16.32
C ASP A 237 -0.36 -9.36 -15.78
N PHE A 238 0.86 -9.05 -15.35
CA PHE A 238 1.72 -9.97 -14.61
C PHE A 238 0.98 -10.54 -13.39
N PHE A 239 0.38 -9.70 -12.56
CA PHE A 239 -0.34 -10.20 -11.37
C PHE A 239 -1.63 -10.95 -11.70
N ASN A 240 -2.27 -10.68 -12.83
CA ASN A 240 -3.46 -11.40 -13.28
C ASN A 240 -3.11 -12.74 -13.98
N SER A 241 -1.90 -12.90 -14.51
CA SER A 241 -1.43 -14.12 -15.20
C SER A 241 -0.96 -15.22 -14.23
N LYS A 242 -0.44 -16.34 -14.76
CA LYS A 242 0.16 -17.41 -13.93
C LYS A 242 1.58 -17.07 -13.44
N ALA A 243 2.22 -16.06 -14.01
CA ALA A 243 3.62 -15.69 -13.75
C ALA A 243 4.00 -15.51 -12.27
N PRO A 244 3.14 -14.95 -11.38
CA PRO A 244 3.48 -14.83 -9.97
C PRO A 244 3.64 -16.20 -9.27
N LEU A 245 2.93 -17.22 -9.75
CA LEU A 245 3.02 -18.57 -9.19
C LEU A 245 4.36 -19.24 -9.54
N ASP A 246 4.89 -18.97 -10.72
CA ASP A 246 6.20 -19.48 -11.14
C ASP A 246 7.29 -18.95 -10.20
N LEU A 247 7.11 -17.74 -9.64
CA LEU A 247 8.03 -17.11 -8.69
C LEU A 247 7.85 -17.52 -7.23
N TYR A 248 6.77 -18.23 -6.90
CA TYR A 248 6.37 -18.41 -5.51
C TYR A 248 7.47 -19.00 -4.63
N ASP A 249 8.07 -20.12 -5.04
CA ASP A 249 9.06 -20.83 -4.22
C ASP A 249 10.34 -20.00 -4.04
N SER A 250 10.86 -19.39 -5.12
CA SER A 250 12.07 -18.57 -5.05
C SER A 250 11.84 -17.27 -4.28
N PHE A 251 10.65 -16.67 -4.43
CA PHE A 251 10.34 -15.39 -3.82
C PHE A 251 10.05 -15.52 -2.33
N VAL A 252 9.27 -16.51 -1.88
CA VAL A 252 8.99 -16.74 -0.45
C VAL A 252 10.27 -17.03 0.32
N GLN A 253 11.24 -17.72 -0.30
CA GLN A 253 12.54 -18.03 0.31
C GLN A 253 13.57 -16.91 0.17
N SER A 254 13.24 -15.84 -0.55
CA SER A 254 14.15 -14.73 -0.80
C SER A 254 14.52 -13.99 0.48
N PRO A 255 15.72 -13.37 0.53
CA PRO A 255 16.11 -12.48 1.63
C PRO A 255 15.06 -11.40 1.94
N ALA A 256 14.49 -10.77 0.91
CA ALA A 256 13.49 -9.71 1.06
C ALA A 256 12.22 -10.20 1.78
N MET A 257 11.82 -11.46 1.57
CA MET A 257 10.66 -12.05 2.25
C MET A 257 11.01 -12.57 3.65
N LYS A 258 12.15 -13.26 3.82
CA LYS A 258 12.61 -13.78 5.13
C LYS A 258 12.76 -12.69 6.19
N HIS A 259 13.20 -11.51 5.77
CA HIS A 259 13.38 -10.33 6.63
C HIS A 259 12.25 -9.33 6.54
N PHE A 260 11.15 -9.66 5.88
CA PHE A 260 10.01 -8.76 5.83
C PHE A 260 9.42 -8.54 7.23
N SER A 261 9.36 -7.27 7.62
CA SER A 261 8.69 -6.79 8.83
C SER A 261 7.94 -5.50 8.55
N PHE A 262 6.78 -5.36 9.20
CA PHE A 262 6.10 -4.07 9.28
C PHE A 262 6.91 -3.10 10.15
N SER A 263 6.66 -1.80 9.95
CA SER A 263 7.39 -0.73 10.63
C SER A 263 7.13 -0.70 12.14
N SER A 264 8.01 -0.01 12.88
CA SER A 264 7.79 0.28 14.30
C SER A 264 6.46 0.98 14.56
N ARG A 265 6.02 1.88 13.66
CA ARG A 265 4.73 2.58 13.78
C ARG A 265 3.54 1.63 13.64
N VAL A 266 3.57 0.71 12.67
CA VAL A 266 2.52 -0.31 12.53
C VAL A 266 2.50 -1.22 13.75
N LEU A 267 3.68 -1.72 14.16
CA LEU A 267 3.79 -2.65 15.28
C LEU A 267 3.48 -1.99 16.63
N SER A 268 3.71 -0.69 16.81
CA SER A 268 3.33 0.04 18.03
C SER A 268 1.82 0.11 18.19
N ILE A 269 1.09 0.36 17.10
CA ILE A 269 -0.38 0.33 17.11
C ILE A 269 -0.85 -1.06 17.56
N LEU A 270 -0.28 -2.14 17.02
CA LEU A 270 -0.63 -3.49 17.49
C LEU A 270 -0.30 -3.68 18.98
N ASN A 271 0.86 -3.23 19.45
CA ASN A 271 1.28 -3.36 20.85
C ASN A 271 0.27 -2.76 21.82
N ASP A 272 -0.32 -1.62 21.49
CA ASP A 272 -1.34 -0.96 22.32
C ASP A 272 -2.61 -1.81 22.48
N HIS A 273 -2.88 -2.69 21.50
CA HIS A 273 -4.04 -3.57 21.47
C HIS A 273 -3.73 -5.06 21.74
N MET A 274 -2.47 -5.43 22.02
CA MET A 274 -2.07 -6.83 22.21
C MET A 274 -2.79 -7.51 23.39
N SER A 275 -3.07 -6.76 24.46
CA SER A 275 -3.75 -7.29 25.65
C SER A 275 -5.17 -7.79 25.36
N THR A 276 -5.84 -7.25 24.33
CA THR A 276 -7.19 -7.63 23.93
C THR A 276 -7.17 -8.55 22.71
N LEU A 277 -6.37 -8.23 21.69
CA LEU A 277 -6.30 -9.00 20.45
C LEU A 277 -5.67 -10.38 20.67
N ALA A 278 -4.60 -10.46 21.46
CA ALA A 278 -3.79 -11.66 21.61
C ALA A 278 -3.14 -11.77 23.00
N PRO A 279 -3.92 -11.90 24.09
CA PRO A 279 -3.44 -11.84 25.47
C PRO A 279 -2.40 -12.91 25.85
N GLN A 280 -2.31 -13.99 25.08
CA GLN A 280 -1.35 -15.08 25.29
C GLN A 280 -0.02 -14.88 24.54
N HIS A 281 0.14 -13.76 23.84
CA HIS A 281 1.30 -13.45 23.03
C HIS A 281 2.03 -12.22 23.56
N ASN A 282 3.36 -12.26 23.47
CA ASN A 282 4.19 -11.12 23.84
C ASN A 282 4.03 -9.98 22.82
N PRO A 283 4.08 -8.72 23.27
CA PRO A 283 4.20 -7.56 22.37
C PRO A 283 5.43 -7.65 21.46
N TYR A 284 5.37 -6.95 20.33
CA TYR A 284 6.45 -6.85 19.37
C TYR A 284 7.62 -6.04 19.92
N SER A 285 8.84 -6.50 19.63
CA SER A 285 10.07 -5.72 19.84
C SER A 285 10.26 -4.75 18.66
N LEU A 286 9.97 -3.47 18.88
CA LEU A 286 10.10 -2.44 17.85
C LEU A 286 11.56 -2.25 17.39
N ALA A 287 12.52 -2.43 18.31
CA ALA A 287 13.94 -2.34 17.97
C ALA A 287 14.39 -3.44 17.01
N THR A 288 13.83 -4.65 17.12
CA THR A 288 14.15 -5.79 16.25
C THR A 288 13.56 -5.61 14.85
N ALA A 289 12.44 -4.89 14.72
CA ALA A 289 11.85 -4.60 13.43
C ALA A 289 12.78 -3.74 12.55
N VAL A 290 13.49 -2.79 13.16
CA VAL A 290 14.39 -1.86 12.45
C VAL A 290 15.82 -2.38 12.33
N ASN A 291 16.30 -3.18 13.29
CA ASN A 291 17.69 -3.62 13.31
C ASN A 291 17.79 -5.15 13.22
N VAL A 292 17.97 -5.66 12.00
CA VAL A 292 18.18 -7.09 11.76
C VAL A 292 19.66 -7.41 12.03
N LYS A 293 19.91 -8.32 12.99
CA LYS A 293 21.27 -8.70 13.41
C LYS A 293 21.67 -10.13 13.02
N SER A 294 20.77 -10.87 12.40
CA SER A 294 20.96 -12.29 12.11
C SER A 294 20.16 -12.72 10.90
N GLU A 295 20.63 -13.74 10.20
CA GLU A 295 19.90 -14.39 9.10
C GLU A 295 18.66 -15.18 9.56
N SER A 296 18.40 -15.25 10.87
CA SER A 296 17.24 -15.93 11.43
C SER A 296 15.95 -15.38 10.83
N GLU A 297 15.10 -16.27 10.32
CA GLU A 297 13.80 -15.91 9.79
C GLU A 297 12.89 -15.32 10.89
N ILE A 298 12.20 -14.23 10.58
CA ILE A 298 11.22 -13.61 11.49
C ILE A 298 9.92 -14.43 11.43
N LYS A 299 9.88 -15.51 12.21
CA LYS A 299 8.68 -16.36 12.33
C LYS A 299 7.69 -15.74 13.30
N SER A 300 6.44 -15.65 12.88
CA SER A 300 5.34 -15.16 13.71
C SER A 300 4.46 -16.31 14.19
N THR A 301 4.05 -16.26 15.46
CA THR A 301 3.12 -17.25 16.02
C THR A 301 1.68 -16.90 15.67
N MET A 302 0.88 -17.91 15.33
CA MET A 302 -0.53 -17.77 14.98
C MET A 302 -1.44 -17.53 16.19
N TRP A 303 -2.39 -16.61 16.06
CA TRP A 303 -3.46 -16.28 16.99
C TRP A 303 -4.66 -17.21 16.76
N LYS A 304 -4.54 -18.44 17.25
CA LYS A 304 -5.49 -19.55 16.99
C LYS A 304 -6.96 -19.20 17.28
N HIS A 305 -7.23 -18.21 18.12
CA HIS A 305 -8.57 -17.77 18.52
C HIS A 305 -9.19 -16.70 17.62
N VAL A 306 -8.47 -16.16 16.65
CA VAL A 306 -8.93 -15.06 15.79
C VAL A 306 -9.30 -15.56 14.39
N LEU A 307 -10.50 -15.22 13.95
CA LEU A 307 -10.95 -15.31 12.56
C LEU A 307 -10.81 -13.94 11.91
N ALA A 308 -9.90 -13.77 10.96
CA ALA A 308 -9.78 -12.54 10.18
C ALA A 308 -10.60 -12.64 8.90
N LEU A 309 -11.46 -11.64 8.67
CA LEU A 309 -12.33 -11.55 7.49
C LEU A 309 -12.00 -10.29 6.70
N HIS A 310 -11.48 -10.45 5.49
CA HIS A 310 -11.28 -9.34 4.58
C HIS A 310 -12.50 -9.12 3.70
N VAL A 311 -13.26 -8.08 4.06
CA VAL A 311 -14.50 -7.72 3.39
C VAL A 311 -14.29 -6.43 2.61
N ARG A 312 -14.05 -6.56 1.31
CA ARG A 312 -13.89 -5.43 0.39
C ARG A 312 -15.27 -5.00 -0.14
N ARG A 313 -15.70 -3.77 0.15
CA ARG A 313 -17.01 -3.18 -0.21
C ARG A 313 -16.98 -1.65 -0.34
N GLY A 314 -15.85 -1.05 -0.71
CA GLY A 314 -15.76 0.40 -0.97
C GLY A 314 -16.65 0.87 -2.13
N GLU A 315 -16.76 2.19 -2.29
CA GLU A 315 -17.73 2.89 -3.17
C GLU A 315 -17.75 2.35 -4.62
N ASP A 316 -16.60 1.99 -5.19
CA ASP A 316 -16.48 1.47 -6.57
C ASP A 316 -16.36 -0.05 -6.66
N TRP A 317 -16.42 -0.78 -5.55
CA TRP A 317 -16.06 -2.20 -5.54
C TRP A 317 -17.07 -3.08 -6.28
N GLU A 318 -18.36 -2.74 -6.26
CA GLU A 318 -19.38 -3.47 -7.02
C GLU A 318 -19.06 -3.48 -8.52
N LYS A 319 -18.74 -2.30 -9.08
CA LYS A 319 -18.32 -2.16 -10.48
C LYS A 319 -17.05 -2.95 -10.80
N VAL A 320 -16.09 -2.98 -9.87
CA VAL A 320 -14.88 -3.80 -10.03
C VAL A 320 -15.26 -5.28 -10.12
N CYS A 321 -16.14 -5.77 -9.24
CA CYS A 321 -16.59 -7.16 -9.25
C CYS A 321 -17.36 -7.52 -10.54
N GLU A 322 -18.21 -6.62 -11.04
CA GLU A 322 -18.89 -6.79 -12.32
C GLU A 322 -17.89 -6.94 -13.48
N GLY A 323 -16.93 -6.02 -13.58
CA GLY A 323 -15.89 -6.08 -14.62
C GLY A 323 -15.05 -7.35 -14.54
N LYS A 324 -14.71 -7.82 -13.33
CA LYS A 324 -14.03 -9.11 -13.14
C LYS A 324 -14.86 -10.28 -13.66
N GLY A 325 -16.17 -10.23 -13.43
CA GLY A 325 -17.12 -11.18 -14.00
C GLY A 325 -17.06 -11.17 -15.51
N GLU A 326 -17.29 -10.02 -16.14
CA GLU A 326 -17.32 -9.81 -17.59
C GLU A 326 -16.07 -10.34 -18.30
N THR A 327 -14.89 -10.06 -17.75
CA THR A 327 -13.61 -10.48 -18.33
C THR A 327 -13.17 -11.88 -17.93
N ILE A 328 -14.00 -12.62 -17.17
CA ILE A 328 -13.66 -13.97 -16.67
C ILE A 328 -12.31 -13.93 -15.92
N ALA A 329 -12.12 -12.90 -15.08
CA ALA A 329 -10.84 -12.65 -14.44
C ALA A 329 -10.50 -13.74 -13.40
N PRO A 330 -9.28 -14.30 -13.40
CA PRO A 330 -8.86 -15.18 -12.33
C PRO A 330 -8.64 -14.39 -11.03
N PHE A 331 -8.41 -15.12 -9.94
CA PHE A 331 -7.89 -14.51 -8.71
C PHE A 331 -6.57 -13.79 -8.97
N VAL A 332 -6.28 -12.75 -8.18
CA VAL A 332 -5.08 -11.93 -8.38
C VAL A 332 -3.88 -12.55 -7.67
N SER A 333 -2.73 -12.57 -8.36
CA SER A 333 -1.42 -12.92 -7.82
C SER A 333 -1.42 -14.22 -6.99
N PHE A 334 -0.84 -14.22 -5.80
CA PHE A 334 -0.71 -15.39 -4.93
C PHE A 334 -2.04 -15.93 -4.37
N ASN A 335 -3.17 -15.26 -4.57
CA ASN A 335 -4.48 -15.85 -4.24
C ASN A 335 -4.78 -17.10 -5.09
N LYS A 336 -4.06 -17.32 -6.19
CA LYS A 336 -4.20 -18.47 -7.09
C LYS A 336 -3.41 -19.71 -6.66
N LEU A 337 -2.69 -19.67 -5.54
CA LEU A 337 -1.82 -20.78 -5.12
C LEU A 337 -2.58 -22.12 -5.09
N PRO A 338 -2.13 -23.15 -5.83
CA PRO A 338 -2.86 -24.43 -5.95
C PRO A 338 -3.13 -25.13 -4.61
N LEU A 339 -2.27 -24.87 -3.63
CA LEU A 339 -2.33 -25.46 -2.29
C LEU A 339 -3.50 -24.92 -1.45
N LEU A 340 -4.09 -23.77 -1.80
CA LEU A 340 -5.13 -23.14 -0.99
C LEU A 340 -6.48 -23.87 -1.16
N PRO A 341 -7.22 -24.13 -0.06
CA PRO A 341 -8.53 -24.76 -0.11
C PRO A 341 -9.55 -23.86 -0.80
N GLY A 342 -10.51 -24.49 -1.50
CA GLY A 342 -11.53 -23.73 -2.24
C GLY A 342 -10.95 -22.94 -3.41
N ASN A 343 -9.73 -23.27 -3.87
CA ASN A 343 -9.16 -22.75 -5.10
C ASN A 343 -9.83 -23.35 -6.34
N GLU A 344 -11.17 -23.39 -6.35
CA GLU A 344 -12.01 -23.66 -7.51
C GLU A 344 -11.91 -22.51 -8.55
N ASN A 345 -10.82 -21.75 -8.56
CA ASN A 345 -10.61 -20.54 -9.37
C ASN A 345 -9.93 -20.87 -10.69
N ILE A 346 -10.30 -22.01 -11.28
CA ILE A 346 -10.33 -22.10 -12.73
C ILE A 346 -11.41 -21.08 -13.13
N PRO A 347 -11.11 -20.06 -13.96
CA PRO A 347 -12.14 -19.21 -14.51
C PRO A 347 -13.30 -20.09 -14.99
N PRO A 348 -14.57 -19.74 -14.69
CA PRO A 348 -15.68 -20.59 -15.09
C PRO A 348 -15.57 -20.92 -16.57
N PRO A 349 -16.01 -22.11 -17.00
CA PRO A 349 -15.99 -22.51 -18.40
C PRO A 349 -16.48 -21.38 -19.30
N SER A 350 -15.82 -21.18 -20.45
CA SER A 350 -16.14 -20.06 -21.35
C SER A 350 -17.57 -20.12 -21.91
N ASP A 351 -18.18 -21.30 -21.87
CA ASP A 351 -19.57 -21.59 -22.24
C ASP A 351 -20.56 -21.40 -21.09
N MET A 352 -20.11 -21.03 -19.88
CA MET A 352 -21.00 -20.73 -18.76
C MET A 352 -21.91 -19.54 -19.09
N VAL A 353 -23.21 -19.73 -18.86
CA VAL A 353 -24.24 -18.69 -19.07
C VAL A 353 -23.83 -17.40 -18.33
N PRO A 354 -23.85 -16.22 -19.00
CA PRO A 354 -23.41 -14.96 -18.40
C PRO A 354 -24.04 -14.66 -17.05
N ALA A 355 -25.35 -14.88 -16.88
CA ALA A 355 -26.04 -14.63 -15.61
C ALA A 355 -25.49 -15.49 -14.46
N SER A 356 -25.26 -16.79 -14.71
CA SER A 356 -24.67 -17.70 -13.72
C SER A 356 -23.23 -17.32 -13.38
N ARG A 357 -22.45 -16.92 -14.39
CA ARG A 357 -21.10 -16.39 -14.20
C ARG A 357 -21.12 -15.14 -13.32
N MET A 358 -21.96 -14.15 -13.62
CA MET A 358 -22.04 -12.92 -12.84
C MET A 358 -22.47 -13.20 -11.38
N GLY A 359 -23.42 -14.12 -11.16
CA GLY A 359 -23.81 -14.56 -9.83
C GLY A 359 -22.65 -15.18 -9.03
N LEU A 360 -21.84 -16.02 -9.67
CA LEU A 360 -20.64 -16.60 -9.05
C LEU A 360 -19.61 -15.53 -8.64
N TYR A 361 -19.34 -14.57 -9.53
CA TYR A 361 -18.41 -13.48 -9.21
C TYR A 361 -18.96 -12.58 -8.11
N ARG A 362 -20.27 -12.28 -8.11
CA ARG A 362 -20.90 -11.51 -7.03
C ARG A 362 -20.72 -12.20 -5.68
N ALA A 363 -20.97 -13.51 -5.59
CA ALA A 363 -20.81 -14.27 -4.35
C ALA A 363 -19.36 -14.29 -3.82
N LYS A 364 -18.36 -14.43 -4.71
CA LYS A 364 -16.93 -14.49 -4.33
C LYS A 364 -16.28 -13.12 -4.12
N CYS A 365 -16.70 -12.11 -4.88
CA CYS A 365 -16.08 -10.79 -4.92
C CYS A 365 -16.77 -9.78 -4.00
N LEU A 366 -18.10 -9.89 -3.83
CA LEU A 366 -18.92 -8.98 -3.03
C LEU A 366 -19.98 -9.80 -2.26
N PRO A 367 -19.56 -10.65 -1.30
CA PRO A 367 -20.48 -11.49 -0.55
C PRO A 367 -21.46 -10.64 0.25
N ASP A 368 -22.72 -11.08 0.33
CA ASP A 368 -23.75 -10.41 1.12
C ASP A 368 -23.59 -10.70 2.62
N THR A 369 -24.24 -9.88 3.46
CA THR A 369 -24.11 -9.97 4.92
C THR A 369 -24.43 -11.37 5.45
N LEU A 370 -25.45 -12.03 4.92
CA LEU A 370 -25.84 -13.39 5.34
C LEU A 370 -24.79 -14.44 4.93
N ASP A 371 -24.16 -14.28 3.77
CA ASP A 371 -23.09 -15.17 3.31
C ASP A 371 -21.86 -15.03 4.19
N ILE A 372 -21.51 -13.79 4.58
CA ILE A 372 -20.40 -13.52 5.50
C ILE A 372 -20.64 -14.20 6.85
N ILE A 373 -21.85 -14.08 7.41
CA ILE A 373 -22.22 -14.72 8.68
C ILE A 373 -22.17 -16.26 8.55
N ALA A 374 -22.74 -16.81 7.47
CA ALA A 374 -22.73 -18.25 7.23
C ALA A 374 -21.30 -18.79 7.06
N ARG A 375 -20.42 -18.03 6.39
CA ARG A 375 -19.00 -18.35 6.24
C ARG A 375 -18.30 -18.33 7.59
N ALA A 376 -18.50 -17.29 8.40
CA ALA A 376 -17.92 -17.20 9.75
C ALA A 376 -18.36 -18.38 10.64
N ARG A 377 -19.66 -18.73 10.61
CA ARG A 377 -20.20 -19.89 11.33
C ARG A 377 -19.54 -21.19 10.88
N ARG A 378 -19.35 -21.38 9.56
CA ARG A 378 -18.65 -22.54 9.00
C ARG A 378 -17.19 -22.60 9.48
N MET A 379 -16.48 -21.48 9.50
CA MET A 379 -15.10 -21.44 9.98
C MET A 379 -15.01 -21.81 11.45
N ARG A 380 -15.89 -21.28 12.30
CA ARG A 380 -15.94 -21.65 13.74
C ARG A 380 -16.26 -23.15 13.95
N LYS A 381 -17.15 -23.72 13.13
CA LYS A 381 -17.46 -25.15 13.15
C LYS A 381 -16.24 -26.01 12.80
N ASN A 382 -15.49 -25.61 11.77
CA ASN A 382 -14.31 -26.35 11.30
C ASN A 382 -13.08 -26.12 12.19
N HIS A 383 -13.01 -24.98 12.86
CA HIS A 383 -11.90 -24.58 13.71
C HIS A 383 -12.44 -24.11 15.09
N PRO A 384 -12.74 -25.05 16.01
CA PRO A 384 -13.40 -24.74 17.28
C PRO A 384 -12.63 -23.83 18.24
N LEU A 385 -11.33 -23.58 17.98
CA LEU A 385 -10.52 -22.64 18.77
C LEU A 385 -10.87 -21.18 18.48
N LEU A 386 -11.54 -20.89 17.36
CA LEU A 386 -11.96 -19.53 16.99
C LEU A 386 -12.99 -19.00 17.98
N LYS A 387 -12.67 -17.86 18.59
CA LYS A 387 -13.51 -17.18 19.60
C LYS A 387 -13.83 -15.74 19.25
N SER A 388 -13.02 -15.11 18.40
CA SER A 388 -13.16 -13.69 18.05
C SER A 388 -13.08 -13.49 16.54
N VAL A 389 -13.76 -12.46 16.04
CA VAL A 389 -13.71 -12.04 14.65
C VAL A 389 -12.99 -10.72 14.54
N TYR A 390 -12.09 -10.60 13.56
CA TYR A 390 -11.47 -9.37 13.15
C TYR A 390 -11.89 -9.04 11.72
N ILE A 391 -12.44 -7.87 11.49
CA ILE A 391 -12.93 -7.43 10.18
C ILE A 391 -12.03 -6.31 9.68
N LEU A 392 -11.34 -6.58 8.58
CA LEU A 392 -10.63 -5.59 7.79
C LEU A 392 -11.49 -5.23 6.58
N THR A 393 -11.94 -3.98 6.51
CA THR A 393 -12.92 -3.53 5.52
C THR A 393 -12.76 -2.06 5.18
N ASP A 394 -13.14 -1.72 3.95
CA ASP A 394 -13.29 -0.37 3.42
C ASP A 394 -14.77 0.03 3.23
N ALA A 395 -15.70 -0.76 3.79
CA ALA A 395 -17.13 -0.49 3.75
C ALA A 395 -17.50 0.76 4.58
N ASN A 396 -18.71 1.28 4.37
CA ASN A 396 -19.24 2.38 5.18
C ASN A 396 -19.60 1.94 6.63
N ASP A 397 -19.66 2.91 7.53
CA ASP A 397 -19.84 2.71 8.97
C ASP A 397 -21.19 2.06 9.31
N GLU A 398 -22.27 2.46 8.63
CA GLU A 398 -23.61 1.93 8.91
C GLU A 398 -23.70 0.43 8.61
N TRP A 399 -23.19 0.00 7.45
CA TRP A 399 -23.18 -1.41 7.07
C TRP A 399 -22.28 -2.23 8.00
N THR A 400 -21.11 -1.68 8.34
CA THR A 400 -20.14 -2.35 9.22
C THR A 400 -20.72 -2.54 10.63
N ALA A 401 -21.41 -1.54 11.18
CA ALA A 401 -22.09 -1.65 12.47
C ALA A 401 -23.17 -2.74 12.48
N LYS A 402 -23.96 -2.85 11.38
CA LYS A 402 -24.95 -3.94 11.22
C LYS A 402 -24.26 -5.30 11.18
N LEU A 403 -23.17 -5.45 10.43
CA LEU A 403 -22.42 -6.71 10.38
C LEU A 403 -21.85 -7.09 11.75
N ARG A 404 -21.26 -6.14 12.48
CA ARG A 404 -20.77 -6.36 13.86
C ARG A 404 -21.88 -6.93 14.74
N MET A 405 -23.03 -6.26 14.77
CA MET A 405 -24.18 -6.67 15.59
C MET A 405 -24.66 -8.09 15.28
N TRP A 406 -24.71 -8.47 13.98
CA TRP A 406 -25.08 -9.83 13.59
C TRP A 406 -24.04 -10.89 13.99
N LEU A 407 -22.75 -10.58 13.92
CA LEU A 407 -21.72 -11.50 14.38
C LEU A 407 -21.74 -11.61 15.91
N GLU A 408 -21.92 -10.53 16.64
CA GLU A 408 -22.06 -10.59 18.10
C GLU A 408 -23.24 -11.46 18.53
N SER A 409 -24.37 -11.38 17.82
CA SER A 409 -25.54 -12.23 18.11
C SER A 409 -25.33 -13.72 17.80
N GLU A 410 -24.33 -14.07 16.97
CA GLU A 410 -23.87 -15.45 16.78
C GLU A 410 -23.01 -15.97 17.95
N GLY A 411 -22.79 -15.18 19.00
CA GLY A 411 -22.05 -15.59 20.20
C GLY A 411 -20.53 -15.60 20.02
N TRP A 412 -19.99 -14.73 19.18
CA TRP A 412 -18.55 -14.45 19.16
C TRP A 412 -18.17 -13.60 20.38
N ASN A 413 -17.04 -13.91 21.04
CA ASN A 413 -16.63 -13.20 22.26
C ASN A 413 -16.31 -11.72 21.97
N HIS A 414 -15.66 -11.48 20.83
CA HIS A 414 -15.30 -10.15 20.37
C HIS A 414 -15.46 -10.09 18.85
N VAL A 415 -15.93 -8.94 18.35
CA VAL A 415 -16.01 -8.62 16.93
C VAL A 415 -15.37 -7.25 16.72
N TRP A 416 -14.12 -7.26 16.28
CA TRP A 416 -13.34 -6.05 16.04
C TRP A 416 -13.46 -5.61 14.58
N ILE A 417 -13.60 -4.30 14.38
CA ILE A 417 -13.51 -3.61 13.11
C ILE A 417 -12.21 -2.81 13.14
N GLY A 418 -11.24 -3.14 12.28
CA GLY A 418 -9.89 -2.58 12.37
C GLY A 418 -9.85 -1.05 12.51
N ARG A 419 -10.54 -0.37 11.59
CA ARG A 419 -10.60 1.10 11.51
C ARG A 419 -11.33 1.81 12.64
N GLU A 420 -12.03 1.08 13.49
CA GLU A 420 -12.79 1.63 14.62
C GLU A 420 -12.13 1.23 15.95
N ASP A 421 -11.76 -0.05 16.09
CA ASP A 421 -11.37 -0.65 17.36
C ASP A 421 -9.85 -0.78 17.57
N VAL A 422 -9.04 -0.68 16.50
CA VAL A 422 -7.58 -0.92 16.57
C VAL A 422 -6.76 0.23 16.03
N TRP A 423 -7.18 0.87 14.94
CA TRP A 423 -6.47 2.00 14.35
C TRP A 423 -7.41 3.18 14.10
N GLY A 424 -8.33 3.43 15.04
CA GLY A 424 -9.32 4.50 14.94
C GLY A 424 -8.72 5.91 14.97
N GLY A 425 -7.51 6.06 15.49
CA GLY A 425 -6.80 7.32 15.58
C GLY A 425 -6.53 7.93 14.21
N TRP A 426 -6.71 9.24 14.09
CA TRP A 426 -6.55 9.95 12.82
C TRP A 426 -5.19 9.68 12.15
N ASN A 427 -4.11 9.69 12.92
CA ASN A 427 -2.75 9.46 12.44
C ASN A 427 -2.47 8.00 12.05
N GLU A 428 -3.28 7.07 12.55
CA GLU A 428 -3.10 5.63 12.34
C GLU A 428 -3.78 5.18 11.05
N ARG A 429 -4.83 5.90 10.62
CA ARG A 429 -5.64 5.56 9.44
C ARG A 429 -4.86 5.43 8.15
N GLU A 430 -3.77 6.18 7.99
CA GLU A 430 -2.94 6.12 6.80
C GLU A 430 -2.09 4.86 6.73
N VAL A 431 -1.73 4.27 7.88
CA VAL A 431 -0.99 3.00 7.98
C VAL A 431 -1.87 1.81 8.37
N GLY A 432 -3.16 2.04 8.65
CA GLY A 432 -4.10 1.04 9.17
C GLY A 432 -4.24 -0.21 8.30
N VAL A 433 -4.08 -0.09 6.99
CA VAL A 433 -4.07 -1.25 6.09
C VAL A 433 -2.94 -2.23 6.39
N ALA A 434 -1.77 -1.74 6.83
CA ALA A 434 -0.67 -2.60 7.25
C ALA A 434 -0.93 -3.25 8.62
N VAL A 435 -1.63 -2.55 9.52
CA VAL A 435 -2.11 -3.11 10.80
C VAL A 435 -3.07 -4.27 10.55
N ASP A 436 -4.06 -4.06 9.68
CA ASP A 436 -5.01 -5.08 9.23
C ASP A 436 -4.31 -6.31 8.65
N MET A 437 -3.29 -6.08 7.82
CA MET A 437 -2.51 -7.17 7.22
C MET A 437 -1.74 -7.97 8.25
N GLU A 438 -1.11 -7.34 9.25
CA GLU A 438 -0.36 -8.07 10.29
C GLU A 438 -1.31 -8.92 11.17
N ILE A 439 -2.49 -8.39 11.52
CA ILE A 439 -3.51 -9.15 12.25
C ILE A 439 -4.00 -10.33 11.41
N ALA A 440 -4.34 -10.11 10.14
CA ALA A 440 -4.80 -11.17 9.24
C ALA A 440 -3.72 -12.21 8.94
N ARG A 441 -2.45 -11.79 8.84
CA ARG A 441 -1.30 -12.68 8.71
C ARG A 441 -1.20 -13.61 9.91
N ARG A 442 -1.42 -13.11 11.13
CA ARG A 442 -1.33 -13.92 12.36
C ARG A 442 -2.60 -14.67 12.73
N ALA A 443 -3.76 -14.32 12.16
CA ALA A 443 -5.02 -14.94 12.52
C ALA A 443 -5.02 -16.47 12.39
N GLY A 444 -5.73 -17.14 13.29
CA GLY A 444 -5.94 -18.59 13.28
C GLY A 444 -6.56 -19.08 11.99
N VAL A 445 -7.52 -18.33 11.45
CA VAL A 445 -8.08 -18.53 10.13
C VAL A 445 -8.21 -17.17 9.45
N PHE A 446 -7.84 -17.09 8.17
CA PHE A 446 -8.05 -15.93 7.33
C PHE A 446 -9.03 -16.28 6.20
N VAL A 447 -10.07 -15.46 6.01
CA VAL A 447 -10.96 -15.51 4.85
C VAL A 447 -10.78 -14.23 4.05
N GLY A 448 -10.20 -14.36 2.86
CA GLY A 448 -9.84 -13.26 1.98
C GLY A 448 -10.82 -13.04 0.82
N ASN A 449 -10.65 -11.90 0.15
CA ASN A 449 -11.21 -11.67 -1.18
C ASN A 449 -10.16 -12.00 -2.26
N GLY A 450 -10.44 -13.01 -3.09
CA GLY A 450 -9.49 -13.51 -4.10
C GLY A 450 -9.11 -12.54 -5.21
N PHE A 451 -9.92 -11.49 -5.41
CA PHE A 451 -9.68 -10.44 -6.40
C PHE A 451 -8.93 -9.22 -5.85
N SER A 452 -8.63 -9.22 -4.54
CA SER A 452 -7.93 -8.12 -3.89
C SER A 452 -6.45 -8.39 -3.68
N MET A 453 -5.63 -7.39 -4.02
CA MET A 453 -4.19 -7.41 -3.80
C MET A 453 -3.83 -7.46 -2.31
N THR A 454 -4.67 -6.86 -1.44
CA THR A 454 -4.49 -6.93 0.02
C THR A 454 -4.53 -8.38 0.50
N SER A 455 -5.51 -9.17 0.05
CA SER A 455 -5.57 -10.61 0.38
C SER A 455 -4.34 -11.33 -0.15
N SER A 456 -3.89 -11.00 -1.37
CA SER A 456 -2.73 -11.67 -1.96
C SER A 456 -1.46 -11.44 -1.15
N ASN A 457 -1.26 -10.24 -0.61
CA ASN A 457 -0.12 -9.97 0.26
C ASN A 457 -0.23 -10.71 1.59
N ILE A 458 -1.43 -10.79 2.18
CA ILE A 458 -1.66 -11.57 3.40
C ILE A 458 -1.39 -13.07 3.15
N VAL A 459 -1.90 -13.62 2.05
CA VAL A 459 -1.67 -15.02 1.63
C VAL A 459 -0.18 -15.30 1.48
N LEU A 460 0.55 -14.41 0.80
CA LEU A 460 2.00 -14.55 0.64
C LEU A 460 2.73 -14.55 1.99
N LEU A 461 2.39 -13.63 2.89
CA LEU A 461 3.02 -13.54 4.21
C LEU A 461 2.68 -14.75 5.11
N ARG A 462 1.45 -15.26 5.03
CA ARG A 462 1.02 -16.48 5.75
C ARG A 462 1.76 -17.71 5.24
N SER A 463 1.90 -17.82 3.92
CA SER A 463 2.67 -18.88 3.28
C SER A 463 4.14 -18.86 3.73
N ARG A 464 4.78 -17.68 3.70
CA ARG A 464 6.15 -17.51 4.19
C ARG A 464 6.29 -17.97 5.64
N ASP A 465 5.35 -17.60 6.50
CA ASP A 465 5.35 -18.01 7.91
C ASP A 465 5.11 -19.53 8.11
N GLY A 466 4.90 -20.29 7.04
CA GLY A 466 4.65 -21.73 7.07
C GLY A 466 3.26 -22.08 7.61
N ILE A 467 2.30 -21.15 7.56
CA ILE A 467 0.93 -21.41 7.98
C ILE A 467 0.29 -22.38 6.99
N HIS A 468 -0.29 -23.47 7.51
CA HIS A 468 -0.92 -24.49 6.70
C HIS A 468 -2.01 -23.89 5.79
N PRO A 469 -2.06 -24.25 4.49
CA PRO A 469 -3.00 -23.67 3.52
C PRO A 469 -4.48 -23.70 3.95
N ASP A 470 -4.91 -24.75 4.67
CA ASP A 470 -6.29 -24.89 5.18
C ASP A 470 -6.79 -23.72 6.04
N PHE A 471 -5.87 -22.99 6.67
CA PHE A 471 -6.17 -21.82 7.49
C PHE A 471 -6.29 -20.52 6.66
N THR A 472 -6.20 -20.62 5.35
CA THR A 472 -6.28 -19.49 4.41
C THR A 472 -7.32 -19.82 3.35
N GLN A 473 -8.49 -19.19 3.44
CA GLN A 473 -9.61 -19.46 2.54
C GLN A 473 -10.09 -18.17 1.87
N PHE A 474 -10.98 -18.31 0.90
CA PHE A 474 -11.66 -17.19 0.25
C PHE A 474 -13.18 -17.26 0.45
N TRP A 475 -13.89 -16.24 0.00
CA TRP A 475 -15.35 -16.18 -0.01
C TRP A 475 -15.98 -17.25 -0.89
#